data_AF-A0A318KNR1-F1
#
_entry.id   AF-A0A318KNR1-F1
#
_cell.length_a   1.000
_cell.length_b   1.000
_cell.length_c   1.000
_cell.angle_alpha   90.00
_cell.angle_beta   90.00
_cell.angle_gamma   90.00
#
_symmetry.space_group_name_H-M   'P 1'
#
loop_
_entity.id
_entity.type
_entity.pdbx_description
1 polymer ?
#
loop_
_entity_poly.entity_id
_entity_poly.type
_entity_poly.pdbx_seq_one_letter_code
_entity_poly.pdbx_strand_id
1 'polypeptide(L)'
;MKTITNQEHDWIASAIGEGLTSLVEGVVEKDLLVTQVLHTIASADSGGIQLVFCGGTCLAKAHGLIQRMSEDIDFKLIVLAALSRSARSRCLRAAHKTLLSSLRGLAVLLALSAAARLARTASLSFVNDSLASLKNASPTH
;
A
#
# COMPACT_ATOMS: atom_id res chain seq x y z
N MET A 1 8.92 -10.93 14.72
CA MET A 1 7.70 -10.67 13.93
C MET A 1 6.92 -9.61 14.70
N LYS A 2 6.47 -8.48 14.09
CA LYS A 2 5.56 -7.60 14.84
C LYS A 2 4.24 -8.34 14.95
N THR A 3 3.94 -8.82 16.15
CA THR A 3 2.63 -9.33 16.54
C THR A 3 1.86 -8.18 17.18
N ILE A 4 0.56 -8.35 17.30
CA ILE A 4 -0.22 -7.45 18.14
C ILE A 4 0.26 -7.58 19.59
N THR A 5 0.03 -6.53 20.38
CA THR A 5 0.40 -6.49 21.80
C THR A 5 -0.48 -7.45 22.60
N ASN A 6 -0.04 -7.86 23.79
CA ASN A 6 -0.88 -8.67 24.70
C ASN A 6 -2.21 -7.99 24.99
N GLN A 7 -2.20 -6.66 25.14
CA GLN A 7 -3.40 -5.88 25.35
C GLN A 7 -4.37 -5.95 24.15
N GLU A 8 -3.86 -5.91 22.93
CA GLU A 8 -4.66 -6.07 21.71
C GLU A 8 -5.21 -7.50 21.58
N HIS A 9 -4.42 -8.53 21.95
CA HIS A 9 -4.92 -9.90 22.05
C HIS A 9 -6.09 -10.00 23.04
N ASP A 10 -5.94 -9.44 24.24
CA ASP A 10 -6.98 -9.46 25.27
C ASP A 10 -8.26 -8.75 24.80
N TRP A 11 -8.13 -7.64 24.07
CA TRP A 11 -9.27 -6.95 23.46
C TRP A 11 -9.97 -7.80 22.41
N ILE A 12 -9.22 -8.48 21.54
CA ILE A 12 -9.82 -9.37 20.53
C ILE A 12 -10.52 -10.56 21.21
N ALA A 13 -9.89 -11.17 22.20
CA ALA A 13 -10.47 -12.28 22.95
C ALA A 13 -11.77 -11.88 23.66
N SER A 14 -11.80 -10.69 24.30
CA SER A 14 -13.03 -10.15 24.92
C SER A 14 -14.13 -9.92 23.90
N ALA A 15 -13.82 -9.28 22.77
CA ALA A 15 -14.80 -9.01 21.71
C ALA A 15 -15.40 -10.30 21.12
N ILE A 16 -14.60 -11.35 20.98
CA ILE A 16 -15.07 -12.67 20.53
C ILE A 16 -15.91 -13.34 21.63
N GLY A 17 -15.47 -13.31 22.89
CA GLY A 17 -16.21 -13.86 24.02
C GLY A 17 -17.57 -13.20 24.26
N GLU A 18 -17.68 -11.91 23.96
CA GLU A 18 -18.92 -11.12 24.00
C GLU A 18 -19.79 -11.30 22.75
N GLY A 19 -19.32 -12.02 21.72
CA GLY A 19 -20.07 -12.26 20.49
C GLY A 19 -20.20 -11.05 19.57
N LEU A 20 -19.31 -10.05 19.69
CA LEU A 20 -19.33 -8.84 18.86
C LEU A 20 -18.95 -9.11 17.40
N THR A 21 -18.33 -10.26 17.12
CA THR A 21 -17.97 -10.71 15.79
C THR A 21 -18.02 -12.23 15.69
N SER A 22 -18.38 -12.74 14.52
CA SER A 22 -18.28 -14.16 14.18
C SER A 22 -16.95 -14.52 13.52
N LEU A 23 -16.03 -13.56 13.38
CA LEU A 23 -14.72 -13.77 12.77
C LEU A 23 -13.79 -14.49 13.75
N VAL A 24 -12.93 -15.34 13.20
CA VAL A 24 -11.88 -16.00 13.98
C VAL A 24 -10.81 -14.99 14.41
N GLU A 25 -10.19 -15.20 15.59
CA GLU A 25 -9.18 -14.30 16.18
C GLU A 25 -8.09 -13.89 15.17
N GLY A 26 -7.51 -14.87 14.47
CA GLY A 26 -6.45 -14.59 13.49
C GLY A 26 -6.89 -13.71 12.31
N VAL A 27 -8.18 -13.65 11.98
CA VAL A 27 -8.71 -12.73 10.96
C VAL A 27 -8.75 -11.30 11.52
N VAL A 28 -9.19 -11.15 12.77
CA VAL A 28 -9.26 -9.85 13.45
C VAL A 28 -7.84 -9.29 13.68
N GLU A 29 -6.90 -10.14 14.11
CA GLU A 29 -5.49 -9.76 14.28
C GLU A 29 -4.90 -9.21 12.98
N LYS A 30 -5.06 -9.95 11.87
CA LYS A 30 -4.57 -9.51 10.57
C LYS A 30 -5.20 -8.20 10.12
N ASP A 31 -6.51 -8.04 10.31
CA ASP A 31 -7.23 -6.83 9.96
C ASP A 31 -6.74 -5.61 10.77
N LEU A 32 -6.44 -5.81 12.05
CA LEU A 32 -5.85 -4.81 12.94
C LEU A 32 -4.45 -4.40 12.47
N LEU A 33 -3.59 -5.38 12.12
CA LEU A 33 -2.25 -5.10 11.58
C LEU A 33 -2.30 -4.32 10.26
N VAL A 34 -3.20 -4.69 9.34
CA VAL A 34 -3.44 -3.93 8.09
C VAL A 34 -3.85 -2.50 8.40
N THR A 35 -4.76 -2.31 9.37
CA THR A 35 -5.23 -0.99 9.79
C THR A 35 -4.09 -0.14 10.37
N GLN A 36 -3.22 -0.72 11.20
CA GLN A 36 -2.04 -0.04 11.73
C GLN A 36 -1.06 0.38 10.62
N VAL A 37 -0.84 -0.47 9.61
CA VAL A 37 0.00 -0.14 8.45
C VAL A 37 -0.60 1.02 7.65
N LEU A 38 -1.91 0.98 7.37
CA LEU A 38 -2.60 2.07 6.67
C LEU A 38 -2.47 3.40 7.43
N HIS A 39 -2.66 3.39 8.76
CA HIS A 39 -2.51 4.58 9.59
C HIS A 39 -1.08 5.14 9.56
N THR A 40 -0.07 4.25 9.61
CA THR A 40 1.34 4.63 9.54
C THR A 40 1.70 5.24 8.19
N ILE A 41 1.20 4.67 7.08
CA ILE A 41 1.43 5.19 5.73
C ILE A 41 0.73 6.53 5.52
N ALA A 42 -0.52 6.67 5.99
CA ALA A 42 -1.28 7.91 5.88
C ALA A 42 -0.62 9.08 6.64
N SER A 43 0.12 8.78 7.70
CA SER A 43 0.83 9.76 8.53
C SER A 43 2.27 10.05 8.05
N ALA A 44 2.76 9.33 7.04
CA ALA A 44 4.12 9.49 6.56
C ALA A 44 4.23 10.62 5.53
N ASP A 45 5.21 11.52 5.72
CA ASP A 45 5.60 12.46 4.66
C ASP A 45 6.26 11.68 3.51
N SER A 46 5.70 11.84 2.31
CA SER A 46 6.11 11.13 1.10
C SER A 46 6.92 12.01 0.13
N GLY A 47 7.34 13.20 0.55
CA GLY A 47 8.41 13.96 -0.10
C GLY A 47 8.11 14.35 -1.55
N GLY A 48 6.87 14.83 -1.81
CA GLY A 48 6.43 15.27 -3.13
C GLY A 48 5.73 14.19 -3.98
N ILE A 49 5.45 13.03 -3.39
CA ILE A 49 4.60 12.00 -3.98
C ILE A 49 3.31 11.91 -3.19
N GLN A 50 2.17 11.84 -3.87
CA GLN A 50 0.90 11.51 -3.26
C GLN A 50 0.64 10.01 -3.40
N LEU A 51 0.26 9.37 -2.29
CA LEU A 51 -0.19 7.99 -2.27
C LEU A 51 -1.72 7.94 -2.36
N VAL A 52 -2.25 7.11 -3.25
CA VAL A 52 -3.69 6.88 -3.41
C VAL A 52 -4.00 5.43 -3.06
N PHE A 53 -4.72 5.21 -1.96
CA PHE A 53 -5.13 3.88 -1.52
C PHE A 53 -6.16 3.27 -2.46
N CYS A 54 -5.93 2.06 -2.94
CA CYS A 54 -6.76 1.41 -3.95
C CYS A 54 -6.83 -0.11 -3.77
N GLY A 55 -7.47 -0.82 -4.71
CA GLY A 55 -7.57 -2.28 -4.69
C GLY A 55 -8.67 -2.82 -3.77
N GLY A 56 -8.63 -4.13 -3.52
CA GLY A 56 -9.66 -4.84 -2.76
C GLY A 56 -9.79 -4.34 -1.32
N THR A 57 -8.66 -4.11 -0.64
CA THR A 57 -8.65 -3.64 0.75
C THR A 57 -9.20 -2.22 0.88
N CYS A 58 -9.01 -1.36 -0.13
CA CYS A 58 -9.66 -0.04 -0.17
C CYS A 58 -11.19 -0.17 -0.31
N LEU A 59 -11.66 -1.05 -1.20
CA LEU A 59 -13.10 -1.32 -1.33
C LEU A 59 -13.71 -1.86 -0.03
N ALA A 60 -12.99 -2.72 0.69
CA ALA A 60 -13.44 -3.27 1.97
C ALA A 60 -13.40 -2.22 3.10
N LYS A 61 -12.24 -1.61 3.37
CA LYS A 61 -12.03 -0.75 4.56
C LYS A 61 -12.46 0.69 4.40
N ALA A 62 -12.29 1.29 3.22
CA ALA A 62 -12.62 2.70 3.02
C ALA A 62 -14.06 2.88 2.53
N HIS A 63 -14.56 1.93 1.74
CA HIS A 63 -15.89 2.05 1.11
C HIS A 63 -16.93 1.04 1.60
N GLY A 64 -16.55 -0.04 2.31
CA GLY A 64 -17.49 -1.05 2.80
C GLY A 64 -18.24 -1.82 1.70
N LEU A 65 -17.73 -1.80 0.46
CA LEU A 65 -18.43 -2.34 -0.72
C LEU A 65 -18.33 -3.86 -0.84
N ILE A 66 -17.42 -4.48 -0.10
CA ILE A 66 -17.20 -5.92 -0.11
C ILE A 66 -17.03 -6.41 1.32
N GLN A 67 -17.56 -7.61 1.60
CA GLN A 67 -17.43 -8.28 2.90
C GLN A 67 -16.51 -9.49 2.81
N ARG A 68 -15.24 -9.24 2.50
CA ARG A 68 -14.18 -10.25 2.58
C ARG A 68 -12.97 -9.68 3.27
N MET A 69 -12.26 -10.54 4.00
CA MET A 69 -10.94 -10.21 4.53
C MET A 69 -9.96 -10.04 3.36
N SER A 70 -9.15 -8.98 3.39
CA SER A 70 -8.13 -8.69 2.39
C SER A 70 -6.88 -8.15 3.11
N GLU A 71 -5.79 -8.90 3.06
CA GLU A 71 -4.52 -8.55 3.72
C GLU A 71 -3.60 -7.71 2.83
N ASP A 72 -3.76 -7.79 1.50
CA ASP A 72 -2.95 -7.05 0.54
C ASP A 72 -3.24 -5.54 0.61
N ILE A 73 -2.20 -4.69 0.63
CA ILE A 73 -2.37 -3.23 0.63
C ILE A 73 -1.82 -2.66 -0.68
N ASP A 74 -2.68 -2.07 -1.50
CA ASP A 74 -2.32 -1.53 -2.81
C ASP A 74 -2.40 0.02 -2.83
N PHE A 75 -1.33 0.64 -3.33
CA PHE A 75 -1.27 2.09 -3.55
C PHE A 75 -0.90 2.44 -4.99
N LYS A 76 -1.49 3.52 -5.50
CA LYS A 76 -0.99 4.24 -6.67
C LYS A 76 -0.18 5.46 -6.21
N LEU A 77 0.81 5.85 -7.00
CA LEU A 77 1.70 6.98 -6.71
C LEU A 77 1.50 8.05 -7.76
N ILE A 78 1.32 9.29 -7.31
CA ILE A 78 1.23 10.47 -8.15
C ILE A 78 2.40 11.38 -7.81
N VAL A 79 3.25 11.67 -8.79
CA VAL A 79 4.33 12.64 -8.63
C VAL A 79 3.77 14.02 -8.91
N LEU A 80 3.80 14.90 -7.91
CA LEU A 80 3.11 16.20 -7.96
C LEU A 80 3.81 17.25 -8.85
N ALA A 81 5.04 16.96 -9.29
CA ALA A 81 5.83 17.82 -10.15
C ALA A 81 6.16 17.16 -11.50
N ALA A 82 6.22 17.97 -12.56
CA ALA A 82 6.74 17.56 -13.86
C ALA A 82 8.25 17.34 -13.76
N LEU A 83 8.65 16.10 -13.44
CA LEU A 83 10.05 15.71 -13.31
C LEU A 83 10.57 15.03 -14.57
N SER A 84 11.84 15.30 -14.90
CA SER A 84 12.60 14.50 -15.86
C SER A 84 12.63 13.03 -15.41
N ARG A 85 12.87 12.10 -16.34
CA ARG A 85 12.91 10.66 -16.03
C ARG A 85 13.87 10.32 -14.88
N SER A 86 15.05 10.94 -14.87
CA SER A 86 16.06 10.71 -13.83
C SER A 86 15.65 11.31 -12.48
N ALA A 87 15.07 12.51 -12.48
CA ALA A 87 14.54 13.14 -11.27
C ALA A 87 13.35 12.36 -10.67
N ARG A 88 12.46 11.83 -11.53
CA ARG A 88 11.34 10.97 -11.12
C ARG A 88 11.83 9.69 -10.45
N SER A 89 12.82 9.01 -11.04
CA SER A 89 13.40 7.81 -10.44
C SER A 89 14.01 8.09 -9.06
N ARG A 90 14.71 9.22 -8.91
CA ARG A 90 15.26 9.63 -7.60
C ARG A 90 14.18 9.92 -6.57
N CYS A 91 13.14 10.66 -6.96
CA CYS A 91 11.98 10.96 -6.11
C CYS A 91 11.29 9.69 -5.62
N LEU A 92 11.00 8.74 -6.53
CA LEU A 92 10.40 7.45 -6.18
C LEU A 92 11.27 6.63 -5.21
N ARG A 93 12.60 6.61 -5.42
CA ARG A 93 13.53 5.92 -4.51
C ARG A 93 13.55 6.55 -3.12
N ALA A 94 13.53 7.89 -3.05
CA ALA A 94 13.49 8.61 -1.79
C ALA A 94 12.20 8.31 -1.02
N ALA A 95 11.04 8.44 -1.67
CA ALA A 95 9.75 8.12 -1.07
C ALA A 95 9.67 6.65 -0.62
N HIS A 96 10.16 5.70 -1.42
CA HIS A 96 10.22 4.30 -1.04
C HIS A 96 11.08 4.08 0.22
N LYS A 97 12.24 4.76 0.32
CA LYS A 97 13.10 4.68 1.51
C LYS A 97 12.41 5.25 2.75
N THR A 98 11.73 6.39 2.61
CA THR A 98 10.98 7.00 3.71
C THR A 98 9.85 6.08 4.19
N LEU A 99 9.02 5.57 3.28
CA LEU A 99 7.94 4.64 3.60
C LEU A 99 8.47 3.37 4.28
N LEU A 100 9.54 2.78 3.74
CA LEU A 100 10.15 1.61 4.35
C LEU A 100 10.68 1.92 5.76
N SER A 101 11.24 3.12 5.97
CA SER A 101 11.71 3.54 7.30
C SER A 101 10.57 3.71 8.31
N SER A 102 9.45 4.31 7.89
CA SER A 102 8.25 4.45 8.74
C SER A 102 7.63 3.11 9.10
N LEU A 103 7.79 2.11 8.23
CA LEU A 103 7.25 0.77 8.43
C LEU A 103 8.20 -0.19 9.17
N ARG A 104 9.45 0.19 9.50
CA ARG A 104 10.44 -0.72 10.12
C ARG A 104 9.94 -1.45 11.37
N GLY A 105 9.06 -0.83 12.16
CA GLY A 105 8.44 -1.45 13.33
C GLY A 105 7.33 -2.45 12.99
N LEU A 106 6.64 -2.29 11.86
CA LEU A 106 5.47 -3.06 11.39
C LEU A 106 5.80 -4.12 10.31
N ALA A 107 6.98 -4.03 9.68
CA ALA A 107 7.27 -4.64 8.39
C ALA A 107 7.93 -6.03 8.43
N VAL A 108 7.32 -7.02 9.10
CA VAL A 108 7.75 -8.43 8.89
C VAL A 108 6.67 -9.32 8.27
N LEU A 109 5.41 -8.87 8.11
CA LEU A 109 4.37 -9.69 7.47
C LEU A 109 3.87 -9.18 6.10
N LEU A 110 4.00 -7.89 5.78
CA LEU A 110 3.37 -7.27 4.59
C LEU A 110 4.37 -6.71 3.54
N ALA A 111 5.66 -6.68 3.87
CA ALA A 111 6.65 -5.92 3.09
C ALA A 111 7.25 -6.63 1.86
N LEU A 112 6.93 -7.90 1.62
CA LEU A 112 7.49 -8.64 0.48
C LEU A 112 6.58 -8.67 -0.76
N SER A 113 5.26 -8.48 -0.62
CA SER A 113 4.33 -8.48 -1.77
C SER A 113 4.10 -7.08 -2.35
N ALA A 114 3.88 -6.05 -1.52
CA ALA A 114 3.49 -4.71 -1.98
C ALA A 114 4.63 -3.94 -2.68
N ALA A 115 5.84 -3.93 -2.10
CA ALA A 115 6.99 -3.26 -2.73
C ALA A 115 7.38 -3.92 -4.06
N ALA A 116 7.25 -5.25 -4.16
CA ALA A 116 7.53 -6.01 -5.37
C ALA A 116 6.46 -5.81 -6.47
N ARG A 117 5.21 -5.54 -6.11
CA ARG A 117 4.14 -5.16 -7.06
C ARG A 117 4.30 -3.71 -7.53
N LEU A 118 4.63 -2.80 -6.61
CA LEU A 118 4.81 -1.38 -6.92
C LEU A 118 5.96 -1.12 -7.89
N ALA A 119 7.09 -1.82 -7.72
CA ALA A 119 8.21 -1.76 -8.64
C ALA A 119 7.85 -2.31 -10.04
N ARG A 120 6.99 -3.35 -10.12
CA ARG A 120 6.55 -3.98 -11.37
C ARG A 120 5.55 -3.12 -12.15
N THR A 121 4.59 -2.49 -11.47
CA THR A 121 3.60 -1.64 -12.15
C THR A 121 4.22 -0.34 -12.65
N ALA A 122 5.16 0.25 -11.89
CA ALA A 122 5.90 1.43 -12.32
C ALA A 122 6.85 1.17 -13.51
N SER A 123 7.29 -0.07 -13.70
CA SER A 123 8.07 -0.46 -14.89
C SER A 123 7.17 -0.75 -16.10
N LEU A 124 5.98 -1.33 -15.91
CA LEU A 124 5.04 -1.62 -16.99
C LEU A 124 4.38 -0.36 -17.58
N SER A 125 3.97 0.60 -16.75
CA SER A 125 3.40 1.86 -17.26
C SER A 125 4.43 2.66 -18.07
N PHE A 126 5.68 2.66 -17.63
CA PHE A 126 6.77 3.32 -18.34
C PHE A 126 7.03 2.72 -19.73
N VAL A 127 6.94 1.39 -19.85
CA VAL A 127 7.10 0.69 -21.14
C VAL A 127 5.94 0.99 -22.08
N ASN A 128 4.71 1.02 -21.57
CA ASN A 128 3.52 1.27 -22.38
C ASN A 128 3.48 2.71 -22.95
N ASP A 129 3.89 3.70 -22.14
CA ASP A 129 4.01 5.09 -22.58
C ASP A 129 5.11 5.28 -23.63
N SER A 130 6.22 4.54 -23.51
CA SER A 130 7.30 4.55 -24.50
C SER A 130 6.87 3.94 -25.84
N LEU A 131 6.09 2.85 -25.80
CA LEU A 131 5.53 2.22 -27.01
C LEU A 131 4.45 3.09 -27.68
N ALA A 132 3.64 3.80 -26.91
CA ALA A 132 2.67 4.76 -27.44
C ALA A 132 3.36 5.96 -28.12
N SER A 133 4.45 6.45 -27.54
CA SER A 133 5.24 7.55 -28.13
C SER A 133 5.93 7.18 -29.44
N LEU A 134 6.31 5.90 -29.63
CA LEU A 134 6.93 5.42 -30.87
C LEU A 134 5.91 5.22 -31.99
N LYS A 135 4.64 4.94 -31.69
CA LYS A 135 3.58 4.77 -32.69
C LYS A 135 3.03 6.08 -33.25
N ASN A 136 3.19 7.19 -32.52
CA ASN A 136 2.72 8.52 -32.95
C ASN A 136 3.77 9.31 -33.75
N ALA A 137 4.98 8.78 -33.91
CA ALA A 137 6.01 9.35 -34.76
C ALA A 137 5.93 8.72 -36.17
N SER A 138 4.90 9.07 -36.95
CA SER A 138 4.91 8.86 -38.40
C SER A 138 5.70 9.99 -39.06
N PRO A 139 6.54 9.74 -40.07
CA PRO A 139 7.38 10.78 -40.66
C PRO A 139 6.52 11.68 -41.55
N THR A 140 6.43 12.96 -41.20
CA THR A 140 5.85 13.98 -42.08
C THR A 140 6.81 14.20 -43.25
N HIS A 141 6.30 13.95 -44.47
CA HIS A 141 6.93 14.24 -45.76
C HIS A 141 7.29 15.72 -45.93
#